data_AF-A0ABD2WVF4-F1
#
_entry.id   AF-A0ABD2WVF4-F1
#
_cell.length_a   1.000
_cell.length_b   1.000
_cell.length_c   1.000
_cell.angle_alpha   90.00
_cell.angle_beta   90.00
_cell.angle_gamma   90.00
#
_symmetry.space_group_name_H-M   'P 1'
#
loop_
_entity.id
_entity.type
_entity.pdbx_description
1 polymer ?
#
loop_
_entity_poly.entity_id
_entity_poly.type
_entity_poly.pdbx_seq_one_letter_code
_entity_poly.pdbx_strand_id
1 'polypeptide(L)'
;MYSARDKVFWFAILSRGIVFILQLAFNAICPDHAADAFHSPIDPIEKYNKLDKLIFFMFSGLTRWDAQYYVHIAKYGYTYENTLAFYPLYPILVKYTAYVLKIEPPLINYSNTIVISGFLINFVCFVKASLILYDLSLIVFKDIKIAYRAAILFCINPASIFFTALYTESMFAYLTFYTMLESIKNNPCVFLPLSLSSLVRSNGLINLGFPIYVWIRNLFVTSIPNCKNELKYYHSNKGSLFFNIRHIWISLIQIFVVVILSILPLHYLQIYNYEHFCKSDNNTSEVPSYVKEYAKNNNLLLIDEHEFTWCQSKPSMSLISSYSYIQSKYWDVGFLKYYKFKQIPNFLLASPILYIFLNCSYEFFKEHKSKFFTLQFFTGSDDNQKSEKNRYPLEIFVFIVHGLFLTIVCISIVHIQVSTRLLCSASPVIYWYCALATMKKVQLSKSTKQLEYESQDNMYSRWKVFFITQNEYSYKEKLIFGYFLGYTILGSFMFSNFLPWT
;
A
#
# COMPACT_ATOMS: atom_id res chain seq x y z
N MET A 1 8.91 28.16 13.58
CA MET A 1 7.70 27.32 13.80
C MET A 1 7.62 26.35 12.65
N TYR A 2 7.56 25.04 12.92
CA TYR A 2 7.46 24.03 11.86
C TYR A 2 6.03 23.99 11.30
N SER A 3 5.89 23.83 9.98
CA SER A 3 4.58 23.56 9.40
C SER A 3 4.12 22.14 9.76
N ALA A 4 2.81 21.88 9.71
CA ALA A 4 2.28 20.53 9.97
C ALA A 4 2.91 19.48 9.04
N ARG A 5 3.15 19.87 7.77
CA ARG A 5 3.80 19.02 6.77
C ARG A 5 5.26 18.72 7.11
N ASP A 6 6.02 19.72 7.59
CA ASP A 6 7.41 19.51 8.02
C ASP A 6 7.49 18.60 9.25
N LYS A 7 6.53 18.72 10.17
CA LYS A 7 6.44 17.82 11.33
C LYS A 7 6.15 16.38 10.90
N VAL A 8 5.26 16.17 9.93
CA VAL A 8 5.01 14.84 9.35
C VAL A 8 6.29 14.27 8.73
N PHE A 9 7.06 15.07 7.99
CA PHE A 9 8.33 14.65 7.40
C PHE A 9 9.32 14.16 8.47
N TRP A 10 9.60 14.97 9.48
CA TRP A 10 10.54 14.62 10.55
C TRP A 10 10.05 13.43 11.38
N PHE A 11 8.75 13.38 11.68
CA PHE A 11 8.19 12.27 12.44
C PHE A 11 8.21 10.94 11.65
N ALA A 12 8.00 10.96 10.33
CA ALA A 12 8.12 9.77 9.49
C ALA A 12 9.56 9.21 9.49
N ILE A 13 10.56 10.08 9.39
CA ILE A 13 11.98 9.70 9.51
C ILE A 13 12.25 9.07 10.88
N LEU A 14 11.80 9.73 11.95
CA LEU A 14 12.01 9.24 13.31
C LEU A 14 11.33 7.89 13.54
N SER A 15 10.08 7.72 13.07
CA SER A 15 9.34 6.49 13.29
C SER A 15 10.00 5.30 12.61
N ARG A 16 10.54 5.48 11.40
CA ARG A 16 11.33 4.43 10.72
C ARG A 16 12.64 4.14 11.45
N GLY A 17 13.32 5.16 11.95
CA GLY A 17 14.51 5.00 12.80
C GLY A 17 14.21 4.19 14.07
N ILE A 18 13.09 4.46 14.74
CA ILE A 18 12.66 3.72 15.93
C ILE A 18 12.38 2.25 15.59
N VAL A 19 11.62 1.97 14.53
CA VAL A 19 11.34 0.58 14.10
C VAL A 19 12.64 -0.15 13.75
N PHE A 20 13.58 0.52 13.10
CA PHE A 20 14.91 -0.03 12.79
C PHE A 20 15.75 -0.33 14.06
N ILE A 21 15.62 0.47 15.12
CA ILE A 21 16.30 0.20 16.39
C ILE A 21 15.61 -0.94 17.14
N LEU A 22 14.27 -0.97 17.15
CA LEU A 22 13.49 -2.02 17.80
C LEU A 22 13.78 -3.40 17.20
N GLN A 23 13.76 -3.53 15.86
CA GLN A 23 14.09 -4.79 15.20
C GLN A 23 15.51 -5.25 15.54
N LEU A 24 16.48 -4.32 15.62
CA LEU A 24 17.87 -4.64 15.94
C LEU A 24 18.00 -5.15 17.38
N ALA A 25 17.31 -4.49 18.33
CA ALA A 25 17.28 -4.93 19.71
C ALA A 25 16.65 -6.32 19.85
N PHE A 26 15.51 -6.58 19.22
CA PHE A 26 14.82 -7.87 19.31
C PHE A 26 15.56 -9.01 18.63
N ASN A 27 16.14 -8.76 17.44
CA ASN A 27 17.00 -9.72 16.73
C ASN A 27 18.28 -10.03 17.52
N ALA A 28 18.77 -9.11 18.35
CA ALA A 28 19.92 -9.36 19.23
C ALA A 28 19.56 -10.15 20.50
N ILE A 29 18.36 -9.94 21.04
CA ILE A 29 17.94 -10.51 22.35
C ILE A 29 17.36 -11.92 22.18
N CYS A 30 16.60 -12.17 21.13
CA CYS A 30 15.82 -13.38 20.97
C CYS A 30 16.30 -14.18 19.74
N PRO A 31 16.44 -15.51 19.84
CA PRO A 31 16.80 -16.33 18.70
C PRO A 31 15.64 -16.43 17.68
N ASP A 32 15.97 -16.85 16.46
CA ASP A 32 14.97 -17.10 15.42
C ASP A 32 14.12 -18.33 15.74
N HIS A 33 12.82 -18.21 15.49
CA HIS A 33 11.93 -19.36 15.44
C HIS A 33 12.24 -20.22 14.20
N ALA A 34 12.21 -21.55 14.37
CA ALA A 34 12.37 -22.49 13.27
C ALA A 34 11.07 -22.56 12.44
N ALA A 35 10.94 -21.65 11.48
CA ALA A 35 9.84 -21.60 10.53
C ALA A 35 10.17 -22.41 9.26
N ASP A 36 9.20 -23.17 8.76
CA ASP A 36 9.26 -23.83 7.45
C ASP A 36 8.92 -22.80 6.35
N ALA A 37 9.85 -21.86 6.12
CA ALA A 37 9.70 -20.76 5.20
C ALA A 37 10.79 -20.79 4.12
N PHE A 38 10.55 -20.10 3.00
CA PHE A 38 11.54 -19.98 1.95
C PHE A 38 12.75 -19.16 2.43
N HIS A 39 13.95 -19.71 2.24
CA HIS A 39 15.22 -19.03 2.46
C HIS A 39 15.94 -18.86 1.12
N SER A 40 16.41 -17.65 0.83
CA SER A 40 17.21 -17.43 -0.37
C SER A 40 18.54 -18.19 -0.24
N PRO A 41 18.96 -18.96 -1.26
CA PRO A 41 20.19 -19.74 -1.19
C PRO A 41 21.41 -18.82 -1.08
N ILE A 42 22.32 -19.18 -0.17
CA ILE A 42 23.54 -18.42 0.10
C ILE A 42 24.61 -18.83 -0.92
N ASP A 43 25.32 -17.84 -1.47
CA ASP A 43 26.43 -18.11 -2.37
C ASP A 43 27.64 -18.62 -1.58
N PRO A 44 28.13 -19.85 -1.84
CA PRO A 44 29.27 -20.42 -1.10
C PRO A 44 30.61 -19.71 -1.39
N ILE A 45 30.69 -18.94 -2.48
CA ILE A 45 31.91 -18.24 -2.91
C ILE A 45 32.00 -16.84 -2.28
N GLU A 46 30.89 -16.27 -1.80
CA GLU A 46 30.86 -14.95 -1.15
C GLU A 46 31.65 -14.95 0.17
N LYS A 47 32.76 -14.20 0.21
CA LYS A 47 33.56 -14.03 1.42
C LYS A 47 32.95 -12.96 2.32
N TYR A 48 32.68 -13.27 3.58
CA TYR A 48 32.13 -12.29 4.53
C TYR A 48 33.23 -11.52 5.26
N ASN A 49 33.34 -10.22 4.98
CA ASN A 49 34.21 -9.34 5.75
C ASN A 49 33.58 -8.97 7.11
N LYS A 50 34.36 -8.35 8.01
CA LYS A 50 33.83 -7.87 9.31
C LYS A 50 32.67 -6.89 9.13
N LEU A 51 32.76 -6.02 8.12
CA LEU A 51 31.68 -5.10 7.75
C LEU A 51 30.44 -5.85 7.25
N ASP A 52 30.61 -6.90 6.46
CA ASP A 52 29.48 -7.72 6.01
C ASP A 52 28.77 -8.43 7.15
N LYS A 53 29.51 -8.91 8.15
CA LYS A 53 28.92 -9.50 9.36
C LYS A 53 28.14 -8.47 10.17
N LEU A 54 28.67 -7.24 10.27
CA LEU A 54 27.98 -6.15 10.95
C LEU A 54 26.69 -5.76 10.22
N ILE A 55 26.75 -5.58 8.90
CA ILE A 55 25.57 -5.26 8.07
C ILE A 55 24.55 -6.39 8.15
N PHE A 56 25.00 -7.64 8.01
CA PHE A 56 24.13 -8.80 8.16
C PHE A 56 23.43 -8.78 9.53
N PHE A 57 24.15 -8.56 10.62
CA PHE A 57 23.55 -8.45 11.95
C PHE A 57 22.56 -7.28 12.08
N MET A 58 22.87 -6.12 11.50
CA MET A 58 22.01 -4.94 11.57
C MET A 58 20.71 -5.09 10.78
N PHE A 59 20.73 -5.82 9.67
CA PHE A 59 19.61 -5.90 8.73
C PHE A 59 18.93 -7.28 8.64
N SER A 60 19.47 -8.34 9.27
CA SER A 60 18.88 -9.69 9.19
C SER A 60 17.44 -9.74 9.69
N GLY A 61 17.11 -8.96 10.74
CA GLY A 61 15.73 -8.85 11.25
C GLY A 61 14.73 -8.26 10.24
N LEU A 62 15.20 -7.64 9.15
CA LEU A 62 14.37 -7.05 8.08
C LEU A 62 14.23 -7.95 6.85
N THR A 63 14.97 -9.06 6.78
CA THR A 63 14.98 -9.97 5.62
C THR A 63 14.22 -11.27 5.88
N ARG A 64 13.32 -11.30 6.87
CA ARG A 64 12.53 -12.50 7.22
C ARG A 64 11.28 -12.66 6.34
N TRP A 65 10.72 -13.86 6.31
CA TRP A 65 9.48 -14.18 5.60
C TRP A 65 9.55 -13.84 4.09
N ASP A 66 8.57 -13.13 3.54
CA ASP A 66 8.48 -12.86 2.11
C ASP A 66 9.63 -11.97 1.60
N ALA A 67 10.34 -11.28 2.50
CA ALA A 67 11.53 -10.52 2.13
C ALA A 67 12.62 -11.40 1.48
N GLN A 68 12.68 -12.69 1.84
CA GLN A 68 13.59 -13.65 1.21
C GLN A 68 13.30 -13.82 -0.29
N TYR A 69 12.02 -13.81 -0.70
CA TYR A 69 11.66 -13.86 -2.11
C TYR A 69 12.09 -12.60 -2.85
N TYR A 70 11.90 -11.41 -2.26
CA TYR A 70 12.32 -10.16 -2.90
C TYR A 70 13.84 -10.05 -3.03
N VAL A 71 14.60 -10.48 -2.02
CA VAL A 71 16.07 -10.55 -2.08
C VAL A 71 16.51 -11.55 -3.14
N HIS A 72 15.88 -12.74 -3.20
CA HIS A 72 16.14 -13.76 -4.21
C HIS A 72 15.92 -13.25 -5.62
N ILE A 73 14.76 -12.64 -5.89
CA ILE A 73 14.41 -12.12 -7.22
C ILE A 73 15.34 -10.96 -7.61
N ALA A 74 15.72 -10.10 -6.67
CA ALA A 74 16.68 -9.04 -6.95
C ALA A 74 18.07 -9.58 -7.33
N LYS A 75 18.50 -10.69 -6.71
CA LYS A 75 19.82 -11.29 -6.94
C LYS A 75 19.87 -12.20 -8.17
N TYR A 76 18.92 -13.12 -8.27
CA TYR A 76 18.93 -14.22 -9.25
C TYR A 76 17.85 -14.09 -10.33
N GLY A 77 16.90 -13.16 -10.16
CA GLY A 77 15.71 -13.08 -11.02
C GLY A 77 14.66 -14.13 -10.66
N TYR A 78 13.70 -14.30 -11.56
CA TYR A 78 12.64 -15.30 -11.42
C TYR A 78 13.19 -16.66 -11.81
N THR A 79 13.55 -17.49 -10.83
CA THR A 79 14.11 -18.84 -11.05
C THR A 79 13.13 -19.98 -10.74
N TYR A 80 12.17 -19.73 -9.85
CA TYR A 80 11.25 -20.74 -9.33
C TYR A 80 9.80 -20.36 -9.62
N GLU A 81 8.91 -21.32 -9.84
CA GLU A 81 7.49 -21.02 -10.14
C GLU A 81 6.83 -20.16 -9.04
N ASN A 82 7.07 -20.48 -7.76
CA ASN A 82 6.50 -19.73 -6.64
C ASN A 82 6.94 -18.25 -6.60
N THR A 83 8.08 -17.89 -7.19
CA THR A 83 8.56 -16.50 -7.23
C THR A 83 7.67 -15.59 -8.07
N LEU A 84 6.90 -16.13 -9.01
CA LEU A 84 5.94 -15.37 -9.85
C LEU A 84 4.78 -14.76 -9.05
N ALA A 85 4.55 -15.20 -7.80
CA ALA A 85 3.62 -14.53 -6.89
C ALA A 85 4.07 -13.10 -6.52
N PHE A 86 5.37 -12.81 -6.63
CA PHE A 86 5.97 -11.54 -6.25
C PHE A 86 6.21 -10.68 -7.49
N TYR A 87 5.54 -9.54 -7.53
CA TYR A 87 5.54 -8.67 -8.69
C TYR A 87 6.87 -7.91 -8.87
N PRO A 88 7.23 -7.53 -10.12
CA PRO A 88 8.62 -7.26 -10.48
C PRO A 88 9.14 -5.87 -10.11
N LEU A 89 8.27 -4.86 -9.96
CA LEU A 89 8.75 -3.48 -9.89
C LEU A 89 9.66 -3.24 -8.68
N TYR A 90 9.31 -3.76 -7.51
CA TYR A 90 10.13 -3.61 -6.31
C TYR A 90 11.48 -4.31 -6.40
N PRO A 91 11.60 -5.62 -6.65
CA PRO A 91 12.90 -6.29 -6.74
C PRO A 91 13.77 -5.75 -7.90
N ILE A 92 13.16 -5.33 -9.02
CA ILE A 92 13.89 -4.66 -10.10
C ILE A 92 14.51 -3.34 -9.63
N LEU A 93 13.76 -2.50 -8.91
CA LEU A 93 14.31 -1.25 -8.37
C LEU A 93 15.39 -1.50 -7.32
N VAL A 94 15.24 -2.54 -6.49
CA VAL A 94 16.30 -2.95 -5.54
C VAL A 94 17.57 -3.32 -6.29
N LYS A 95 17.46 -4.15 -7.35
CA LYS A 95 18.60 -4.55 -8.20
C LYS A 95 19.28 -3.36 -8.86
N TYR A 96 18.52 -2.46 -9.48
CA TYR A 96 19.08 -1.28 -10.14
C TYR A 96 19.70 -0.30 -9.13
N THR A 97 19.09 -0.12 -7.96
CA THR A 97 19.66 0.74 -6.91
C THR A 97 20.96 0.16 -6.39
N ALA A 98 21.03 -1.16 -6.19
CA ALA A 98 22.27 -1.84 -5.82
C ALA A 98 23.37 -1.67 -6.89
N TYR A 99 23.00 -1.77 -8.17
CA TYR A 99 23.90 -1.51 -9.28
C TYR A 99 24.39 -0.05 -9.34
N VAL A 100 23.52 0.93 -9.07
CA VAL A 100 23.88 2.35 -9.05
C VAL A 100 24.78 2.69 -7.87
N LEU A 101 24.58 2.06 -6.71
CA LEU A 101 25.43 2.27 -5.54
C LEU A 101 26.88 1.78 -5.76
N LYS A 102 27.10 0.85 -6.70
CA LYS A 102 28.42 0.31 -7.11
C LYS A 102 29.36 -0.01 -5.93
N ILE A 103 28.80 -0.51 -4.84
CA ILE A 103 29.62 -0.95 -3.70
C ILE A 103 30.12 -2.35 -4.06
N GLU A 104 31.28 -2.40 -4.71
CA GLU A 104 31.91 -3.63 -5.15
C GLU A 104 32.79 -4.25 -4.04
N PRO A 105 33.01 -5.57 -4.07
CA PRO A 105 34.00 -6.22 -3.23
C PRO A 105 35.39 -5.59 -3.42
N PRO A 106 36.19 -5.37 -2.34
CA PRO A 106 36.09 -6.02 -1.04
C PRO A 106 35.34 -5.23 0.05
N LEU A 107 34.65 -4.12 -0.26
CA LEU A 107 34.03 -3.30 0.79
C LEU A 107 32.78 -3.94 1.40
N ILE A 108 31.83 -4.34 0.56
CA ILE A 108 30.56 -4.96 0.95
C ILE A 108 30.18 -6.00 -0.12
N ASN A 109 29.63 -7.13 0.29
CA ASN A 109 29.12 -8.17 -0.61
C ASN A 109 27.87 -7.72 -1.36
N TYR A 110 27.68 -8.24 -2.57
CA TYR A 110 26.53 -7.92 -3.41
C TYR A 110 25.19 -8.18 -2.70
N SER A 111 25.09 -9.29 -1.95
CA SER A 111 23.92 -9.62 -1.11
C SER A 111 23.58 -8.52 -0.10
N ASN A 112 24.59 -7.95 0.56
CA ASN A 112 24.40 -6.88 1.53
C ASN A 112 24.04 -5.55 0.85
N THR A 113 24.61 -5.26 -0.32
CA THR A 113 24.24 -4.09 -1.12
C THR A 113 22.78 -4.14 -1.57
N ILE A 114 22.26 -5.31 -1.92
CA ILE A 114 20.82 -5.53 -2.19
C ILE A 114 19.98 -5.20 -0.96
N VAL A 115 20.37 -5.69 0.22
CA VAL A 115 19.62 -5.46 1.47
C VAL A 115 19.56 -3.98 1.82
N ILE A 116 20.71 -3.28 1.75
CA ILE A 116 20.79 -1.83 1.97
C ILE A 116 19.92 -1.08 0.95
N SER A 117 19.95 -1.49 -0.31
CA SER A 117 19.15 -0.87 -1.38
C SER A 117 17.65 -0.99 -1.11
N GLY A 118 17.18 -2.17 -0.70
CA GLY A 118 15.77 -2.38 -0.33
C GLY A 118 15.34 -1.53 0.87
N PHE A 119 16.19 -1.45 1.90
CA PHE A 119 15.92 -0.57 3.05
C PHE A 119 15.82 0.91 2.64
N LEU A 120 16.75 1.40 1.81
CA LEU A 120 16.73 2.79 1.34
C LEU A 120 15.48 3.11 0.52
N ILE A 121 15.09 2.22 -0.40
CA ILE A 121 13.87 2.38 -1.19
C ILE A 121 12.66 2.48 -0.26
N ASN A 122 12.51 1.55 0.69
CA ASN A 122 11.37 1.56 1.59
C ASN A 122 11.35 2.76 2.52
N PHE A 123 12.51 3.20 2.99
CA PHE A 123 12.64 4.42 3.79
C PHE A 123 12.15 5.65 3.00
N VAL A 124 12.64 5.84 1.77
CA VAL A 124 12.23 6.98 0.92
C VAL A 124 10.74 6.89 0.57
N CYS A 125 10.27 5.72 0.14
CA CYS A 125 8.87 5.50 -0.19
C CYS A 125 7.94 5.75 1.00
N PHE A 126 8.33 5.33 2.21
CA PHE A 126 7.52 5.56 3.41
C PHE A 126 7.36 7.04 3.76
N VAL A 127 8.47 7.79 3.72
CA VAL A 127 8.45 9.24 3.97
C VAL A 127 7.59 9.94 2.93
N LYS A 128 7.72 9.57 1.65
CA LYS A 128 6.88 10.10 0.57
C LYS A 128 5.41 9.73 0.75
N ALA A 129 5.10 8.48 1.11
CA ALA A 129 3.73 8.02 1.38
C ALA A 129 3.08 8.84 2.51
N SER A 130 3.82 9.12 3.58
CA SER A 130 3.35 9.91 4.72
C SER A 130 2.99 11.35 4.32
N LEU A 131 3.82 11.97 3.48
CA LEU A 131 3.58 13.32 2.97
C LEU A 131 2.40 13.38 2.00
N ILE A 132 2.31 12.43 1.07
CA ILE A 132 1.20 12.36 0.12
C ILE A 132 -0.11 12.05 0.85
N LEU A 133 -0.09 11.22 1.89
CA LEU A 133 -1.27 10.99 2.73
C LEU A 133 -1.70 12.28 3.44
N TYR A 134 -0.77 13.08 3.97
CA TYR A 134 -1.09 14.40 4.53
C TYR A 134 -1.73 15.31 3.47
N ASP A 135 -1.10 15.43 2.30
CA ASP A 135 -1.58 16.28 1.20
C ASP A 135 -2.98 15.83 0.71
N LEU A 136 -3.21 14.52 0.60
CA LEU A 136 -4.51 13.91 0.26
C LEU A 136 -5.56 14.20 1.33
N SER A 137 -5.21 14.00 2.60
CA SER A 137 -6.13 14.25 3.72
C SER A 137 -6.53 15.72 3.81
N LEU A 138 -5.60 16.63 3.52
CA LEU A 138 -5.86 18.06 3.52
C LEU A 138 -6.87 18.45 2.43
N ILE A 139 -6.78 17.86 1.23
CA ILE A 139 -7.73 18.12 0.14
C ILE A 139 -9.12 17.56 0.46
N VAL A 140 -9.18 16.35 1.03
CA VAL A 140 -10.46 15.67 1.34
C VAL A 140 -11.20 16.34 2.50
N PHE A 141 -10.51 16.69 3.58
CA PHE A 141 -11.14 17.23 4.79
C PHE A 141 -11.13 18.75 4.88
N LYS A 142 -10.24 19.43 4.14
CA LYS A 142 -9.99 20.88 4.26
C LYS A 142 -9.65 21.32 5.69
N ASP A 143 -9.16 20.39 6.52
CA ASP A 143 -8.76 20.62 7.90
C ASP A 143 -7.33 20.09 8.12
N ILE A 144 -6.43 21.02 8.46
CA ILE A 144 -5.02 20.75 8.75
C ILE A 144 -4.88 19.77 9.93
N LYS A 145 -5.76 19.83 10.92
CA LYS A 145 -5.70 19.00 12.14
C LYS A 145 -5.95 17.53 11.84
N ILE A 146 -7.00 17.26 11.06
CA ILE A 146 -7.35 15.89 10.64
C ILE A 146 -6.23 15.34 9.77
N ALA A 147 -5.75 16.12 8.80
CA ALA A 147 -4.67 15.73 7.91
C ALA A 147 -3.37 15.41 8.65
N TYR A 148 -2.97 16.28 9.58
CA TYR A 148 -1.80 16.08 10.43
C TYR A 148 -1.93 14.80 11.28
N ARG A 149 -3.04 14.64 12.00
CA ARG A 149 -3.26 13.47 12.86
C ARG A 149 -3.30 12.16 12.08
N ALA A 150 -3.95 12.13 10.92
CA ALA A 150 -4.01 10.95 10.07
C ALA A 150 -2.61 10.54 9.59
N ALA A 151 -1.80 11.50 9.15
CA ALA A 151 -0.43 11.23 8.70
C ALA A 151 0.49 10.75 9.83
N ILE A 152 0.36 11.32 11.04
CA ILE A 152 1.11 10.84 12.22
C ILE A 152 0.68 9.43 12.62
N LEU A 153 -0.62 9.11 12.57
CA LEU A 153 -1.11 7.75 12.83
C LEU A 153 -0.61 6.73 11.78
N PHE A 154 -0.52 7.14 10.51
CA PHE A 154 0.13 6.32 9.47
C PHE A 154 1.60 6.03 9.80
N CYS A 155 2.32 7.00 10.37
CA CYS A 155 3.72 6.85 10.74
C CYS A 155 3.97 5.77 11.80
N ILE A 156 2.96 5.43 12.61
CA ILE A 156 2.98 4.40 13.67
C ILE A 156 1.91 3.33 13.44
N ASN A 157 1.62 3.02 12.17
CA ASN A 157 0.56 2.07 11.86
C ASN A 157 0.84 0.66 12.39
N PRO A 158 -0.20 -0.18 12.62
CA PRO A 158 -0.05 -1.53 13.16
C PRO A 158 0.85 -2.47 12.33
N ALA A 159 0.99 -2.21 11.03
CA ALA A 159 1.84 -2.97 10.11
C ALA A 159 3.25 -2.36 9.95
N SER A 160 3.70 -1.50 10.88
CA SER A 160 4.88 -0.64 10.70
C SER A 160 6.17 -1.38 10.33
N ILE A 161 6.35 -2.62 10.80
CA ILE A 161 7.53 -3.41 10.44
C ILE A 161 7.59 -3.73 8.94
N PHE A 162 6.46 -4.01 8.28
CA PHE A 162 6.42 -4.29 6.83
C PHE A 162 6.71 -3.06 5.97
N PHE A 163 6.49 -1.87 6.52
CA PHE A 163 6.90 -0.62 5.88
C PHE A 163 8.41 -0.32 6.03
N THR A 164 9.15 -1.13 6.79
CA THR A 164 10.60 -0.96 7.02
C THR A 164 11.40 -2.16 6.53
N ALA A 165 10.88 -3.38 6.71
CA ALA A 165 11.40 -4.62 6.16
C ALA A 165 11.42 -4.60 4.64
N LEU A 166 12.13 -5.54 4.01
CA LEU A 166 12.28 -5.59 2.55
C LEU A 166 11.02 -6.13 1.86
N TYR A 167 9.97 -5.32 1.94
CA TYR A 167 8.59 -5.61 1.60
C TYR A 167 8.05 -4.52 0.68
N THR A 168 6.93 -4.79 0.00
CA THR A 168 6.39 -3.87 -1.02
C THR A 168 5.46 -2.79 -0.46
N GLU A 169 5.09 -2.87 0.81
CA GLU A 169 4.05 -2.10 1.47
C GLU A 169 4.31 -0.59 1.41
N SER A 170 5.56 -0.15 1.62
CA SER A 170 5.93 1.28 1.54
C SER A 170 5.80 1.85 0.13
N MET A 171 6.32 1.11 -0.86
CA MET A 171 6.22 1.53 -2.25
C MET A 171 4.77 1.50 -2.75
N PHE A 172 4.03 0.47 -2.38
CA PHE A 172 2.62 0.31 -2.72
C PHE A 172 1.76 1.43 -2.13
N ALA A 173 1.95 1.76 -0.85
CA ALA A 173 1.23 2.85 -0.20
C ALA A 173 1.53 4.22 -0.82
N TYR A 174 2.81 4.49 -1.13
CA TYR A 174 3.19 5.72 -1.82
C TYR A 174 2.46 5.87 -3.16
N LEU A 175 2.53 4.86 -4.02
CA LEU A 175 1.91 4.91 -5.34
C LEU A 175 0.38 4.92 -5.26
N THR A 176 -0.21 4.16 -4.32
CA THR A 176 -1.66 4.12 -4.11
C THR A 176 -2.20 5.48 -3.65
N PHE A 177 -1.60 6.09 -2.63
CA PHE A 177 -2.04 7.41 -2.16
C PHE A 177 -1.78 8.51 -3.21
N TYR A 178 -0.71 8.39 -3.99
CA TYR A 178 -0.42 9.33 -5.06
C TYR A 178 -1.43 9.20 -6.21
N THR A 179 -1.81 7.98 -6.58
CA THR A 179 -2.92 7.71 -7.52
C THR A 179 -4.23 8.33 -7.03
N MET A 180 -4.58 8.15 -5.75
CA MET A 180 -5.79 8.75 -5.17
C MET A 180 -5.74 10.29 -5.23
N LEU A 181 -4.59 10.88 -4.90
CA LEU A 181 -4.38 12.33 -4.92
C LEU A 181 -4.53 12.92 -6.34
N GLU A 182 -3.85 12.34 -7.32
CA GLU A 182 -3.88 12.81 -8.70
C GLU A 182 -5.24 12.55 -9.38
N SER A 183 -5.96 11.50 -8.95
CA SER A 183 -7.34 11.25 -9.37
C SER A 183 -8.27 12.39 -8.95
N ILE A 184 -8.17 12.85 -7.69
CA ILE A 184 -8.98 13.99 -7.18
C ILE A 184 -8.62 15.28 -7.91
N LYS A 185 -7.34 15.49 -8.24
CA LYS A 185 -6.89 16.66 -9.00
C LYS A 185 -7.26 16.63 -10.49
N ASN A 186 -7.89 15.56 -10.99
CA ASN A 186 -8.21 15.34 -12.40
C ASN A 186 -6.99 15.33 -13.34
N ASN A 187 -5.82 14.89 -12.88
CA ASN A 187 -4.63 14.84 -13.70
C ASN A 187 -4.60 13.56 -14.56
N PRO A 188 -4.55 13.64 -15.92
CA PRO A 188 -4.49 12.45 -16.77
C PRO A 188 -3.23 11.62 -16.56
N CYS A 189 -2.12 12.22 -16.07
CA CYS A 189 -0.88 11.50 -15.77
C CYS A 189 -0.99 10.48 -14.61
N VAL A 190 -2.17 10.37 -13.97
CA VAL A 190 -2.48 9.35 -12.97
C VAL A 190 -2.27 7.91 -13.47
N PHE A 191 -2.26 7.68 -14.79
CA PHE A 191 -1.98 6.34 -15.36
C PHE A 191 -0.61 5.79 -14.92
N LEU A 192 0.39 6.65 -14.71
CA LEU A 192 1.75 6.25 -14.36
C LEU A 192 1.85 5.68 -12.93
N PRO A 193 1.48 6.40 -11.86
CA PRO A 193 1.51 5.82 -10.52
C PRO A 193 0.54 4.64 -10.36
N LEU A 194 -0.57 4.65 -11.11
CA LEU A 194 -1.53 3.56 -11.14
C LEU A 194 -0.93 2.29 -11.75
N SER A 195 -0.29 2.40 -12.92
CA SER A 195 0.36 1.26 -13.58
C SER A 195 1.51 0.71 -12.74
N LEU A 196 2.33 1.59 -12.16
CA LEU A 196 3.39 1.20 -11.24
C LEU A 196 2.82 0.50 -10.01
N SER A 197 1.71 0.98 -9.42
CA SER A 197 1.10 0.34 -8.25
C SER A 197 0.67 -1.11 -8.53
N SER A 198 0.12 -1.36 -9.72
CA SER A 198 -0.24 -2.69 -10.21
C SER A 198 0.97 -3.59 -10.47
N LEU A 199 2.13 -3.01 -10.81
CA LEU A 199 3.40 -3.73 -10.95
C LEU A 199 4.14 -3.94 -9.62
N VAL A 200 3.71 -3.29 -8.52
CA VAL A 200 4.19 -3.59 -7.17
C VAL A 200 3.38 -4.73 -6.57
N ARG A 201 2.05 -4.73 -6.75
CA ARG A 201 1.13 -5.76 -6.23
C ARG A 201 -0.13 -5.89 -7.10
N SER A 202 -0.69 -7.08 -7.14
CA SER A 202 -1.93 -7.39 -7.87
C SER A 202 -3.14 -6.55 -7.45
N ASN A 203 -3.26 -6.23 -6.16
CA ASN A 203 -4.35 -5.38 -5.65
C ASN A 203 -4.25 -3.91 -6.09
N GLY A 204 -3.14 -3.47 -6.69
CA GLY A 204 -3.01 -2.14 -7.29
C GLY A 204 -3.98 -1.91 -8.45
N LEU A 205 -4.43 -2.96 -9.14
CA LEU A 205 -5.41 -2.85 -10.23
C LEU A 205 -6.75 -2.31 -9.75
N ILE A 206 -7.12 -2.56 -8.49
CA ILE A 206 -8.36 -2.08 -7.88
C ILE A 206 -8.36 -0.54 -7.78
N ASN A 207 -7.18 0.09 -7.72
CA ASN A 207 -7.05 1.55 -7.70
C ASN A 207 -7.55 2.22 -8.99
N LEU A 208 -7.78 1.46 -10.09
CA LEU A 208 -8.45 1.96 -11.30
C LEU A 208 -9.82 2.56 -11.01
N GLY A 209 -10.49 2.09 -9.97
CA GLY A 209 -11.80 2.60 -9.56
C GLY A 209 -11.78 4.10 -9.21
N PHE A 210 -10.67 4.66 -8.72
CA PHE A 210 -10.59 6.07 -8.33
C PHE A 210 -10.70 7.04 -9.50
N PRO A 211 -9.81 7.02 -10.53
CA PRO A 211 -9.92 7.94 -11.65
C PRO A 211 -11.22 7.72 -12.44
N ILE A 212 -11.65 6.45 -12.60
CA ILE A 212 -12.93 6.12 -13.25
C ILE A 212 -14.09 6.79 -12.50
N TYR A 213 -14.19 6.60 -11.19
CA TYR A 213 -15.26 7.17 -10.38
C TYR A 213 -15.26 8.70 -10.41
N VAL A 214 -14.10 9.34 -10.15
CA VAL A 214 -14.01 10.80 -10.08
C VAL A 214 -14.37 11.44 -11.41
N TRP A 215 -13.88 10.90 -12.52
CA TRP A 215 -14.15 11.47 -13.85
C TRP A 215 -15.57 11.20 -14.33
N ILE A 216 -16.13 10.02 -14.06
CA ILE A 216 -17.55 9.74 -14.32
C ILE A 216 -18.43 10.66 -13.47
N ARG A 217 -18.10 10.87 -12.19
CA ARG A 217 -18.83 11.79 -11.32
C ARG A 217 -18.78 13.22 -11.87
N ASN A 218 -17.63 13.70 -12.32
CA ASN A 218 -17.53 15.03 -12.95
C ASN A 218 -18.37 15.10 -14.22
N LEU A 219 -18.41 14.04 -15.04
CA LEU A 219 -19.28 13.97 -16.21
C LEU A 219 -20.77 14.13 -15.85
N PHE A 220 -21.25 13.37 -14.86
CA PHE A 220 -22.67 13.38 -14.47
C PHE A 220 -23.10 14.60 -13.66
N VAL A 221 -22.23 15.14 -12.82
CA VAL A 221 -22.57 16.25 -11.91
C VAL A 221 -22.34 17.61 -12.58
N THR A 222 -21.31 17.77 -13.40
CA THR A 222 -20.99 19.07 -14.02
C THR A 222 -21.25 19.08 -15.52
N SER A 223 -20.68 18.16 -16.29
CA SER A 223 -20.62 18.28 -17.75
C SER A 223 -21.98 18.04 -18.43
N ILE A 224 -22.71 16.99 -18.02
CA ILE A 224 -24.01 16.62 -18.60
C ILE A 224 -25.10 17.66 -18.24
N PRO A 225 -25.24 18.11 -16.98
CA PRO A 225 -26.22 19.14 -16.63
C PRO A 225 -25.96 20.48 -17.33
N ASN A 226 -24.70 20.91 -17.43
CA ASN A 226 -24.33 22.12 -18.18
C ASN A 226 -24.72 22.00 -19.65
N CYS A 227 -24.48 20.84 -20.28
CA CYS A 227 -24.90 20.57 -21.65
C CYS A 227 -26.43 20.61 -21.81
N LYS A 228 -27.18 19.98 -20.89
CA LYS A 228 -28.65 19.98 -20.90
C LYS A 228 -29.24 21.37 -20.70
N ASN A 229 -28.66 22.18 -19.82
CA ASN A 229 -29.10 23.55 -19.59
C ASN A 229 -28.86 24.41 -20.86
N GLU A 230 -27.69 24.33 -21.48
CA GLU A 230 -27.40 25.03 -22.74
C GLU A 230 -28.31 24.55 -23.89
N LEU A 231 -28.60 23.25 -23.98
CA LEU A 231 -29.59 22.69 -24.92
C LEU A 231 -31.00 23.24 -24.70
N LYS A 232 -31.37 23.59 -23.47
CA LYS A 232 -32.68 24.17 -23.15
C LYS A 232 -32.76 25.66 -23.53
N TYR A 233 -31.64 26.37 -23.52
CA TYR A 233 -31.51 27.79 -23.92
C TYR A 233 -30.90 27.96 -25.32
N TYR A 234 -31.11 26.96 -26.19
CA TYR A 234 -30.50 26.76 -27.52
C TYR A 234 -30.48 27.98 -28.46
N HIS A 235 -31.40 28.93 -28.26
CA HIS A 235 -31.55 30.08 -29.15
C HIS A 235 -30.42 31.12 -29.06
N SER A 236 -29.53 31.09 -28.05
CA SER A 236 -28.60 32.19 -27.83
C SER A 236 -27.15 31.96 -28.25
N ASN A 237 -26.60 30.73 -28.34
CA ASN A 237 -25.17 30.55 -28.63
C ASN A 237 -24.77 29.13 -29.11
N LYS A 238 -24.62 28.89 -30.42
CA LYS A 238 -24.21 27.56 -30.96
C LYS A 238 -22.80 27.11 -30.53
N GLY A 239 -21.89 28.04 -30.25
CA GLY A 239 -20.50 27.74 -29.88
C GLY A 239 -20.36 27.11 -28.49
N SER A 240 -21.22 27.49 -27.53
CA SER A 240 -21.16 26.98 -26.14
C SER A 240 -21.54 25.49 -26.07
N LEU A 241 -22.52 25.08 -26.89
CA LEU A 241 -22.99 23.69 -26.96
C LEU A 241 -21.93 22.76 -27.57
N PHE A 242 -21.26 23.18 -28.66
CA PHE A 242 -20.15 22.43 -29.23
C PHE A 242 -18.98 22.28 -28.24
N PHE A 243 -18.68 23.32 -27.47
CA PHE A 243 -17.65 23.29 -26.43
C PHE A 243 -17.97 22.26 -25.33
N ASN A 244 -19.23 22.20 -24.87
CA ASN A 244 -19.67 21.23 -23.85
C ASN A 244 -19.64 19.79 -24.35
N ILE A 245 -20.11 19.54 -25.57
CA ILE A 245 -20.04 18.20 -26.19
C ILE A 245 -18.60 17.76 -26.36
N ARG A 246 -17.71 18.65 -26.83
CA ARG A 246 -16.28 18.38 -26.93
C ARG A 246 -15.68 18.02 -25.57
N HIS A 247 -16.06 18.72 -24.50
CA HIS A 247 -15.58 18.44 -23.15
C HIS A 247 -15.97 17.05 -22.64
N ILE A 248 -17.19 16.60 -22.96
CA ILE A 248 -17.66 15.24 -22.63
C ILE A 248 -16.82 14.20 -23.38
N TRP A 249 -16.62 14.38 -24.69
CA TRP A 249 -15.80 13.46 -25.49
C TRP A 249 -14.35 13.38 -25.01
N ILE A 250 -13.72 14.52 -24.71
CA ILE A 250 -12.35 14.55 -24.16
C ILE A 250 -12.29 13.79 -22.84
N SER A 251 -13.27 13.95 -21.96
CA SER A 251 -13.31 13.25 -20.67
C SER A 251 -13.47 11.74 -20.85
N LEU A 252 -14.28 11.28 -21.81
CA LEU A 252 -14.44 9.86 -22.13
C LEU A 252 -13.17 9.26 -22.72
N ILE A 253 -12.51 9.96 -23.65
CA ILE A 253 -11.24 9.55 -24.22
C ILE A 253 -10.17 9.49 -23.12
N GLN A 254 -10.14 10.47 -22.21
CA GLN A 254 -9.21 10.48 -21.08
C GLN A 254 -9.40 9.26 -20.17
N ILE A 255 -10.65 8.90 -19.81
CA ILE A 255 -10.94 7.67 -19.05
C ILE A 255 -10.38 6.45 -19.80
N PHE A 256 -10.69 6.31 -21.08
CA PHE A 256 -10.27 5.17 -21.90
C PHE A 256 -8.75 5.03 -21.99
N VAL A 257 -8.05 6.14 -22.28
CA VAL A 257 -6.58 6.18 -22.40
C VAL A 257 -5.93 5.79 -21.07
N VAL A 258 -6.39 6.33 -19.95
CA VAL A 258 -5.82 5.99 -18.63
C VAL A 258 -6.04 4.53 -18.26
N VAL A 259 -7.22 3.96 -18.55
CA VAL A 259 -7.49 2.54 -18.32
C VAL A 259 -6.58 1.65 -19.16
N ILE A 260 -6.39 1.96 -20.45
CA ILE A 260 -5.51 1.17 -21.31
C ILE A 260 -4.06 1.26 -20.87
N LEU A 261 -3.54 2.48 -20.67
CA LEU A 261 -2.14 2.70 -20.30
C LEU A 261 -1.79 2.10 -18.94
N SER A 262 -2.77 2.00 -18.04
CA SER A 262 -2.55 1.40 -16.71
C SER A 262 -2.56 -0.12 -16.70
N ILE A 263 -3.32 -0.77 -17.60
CA ILE A 263 -3.39 -2.23 -17.72
C ILE A 263 -2.23 -2.78 -18.57
N LEU A 264 -1.71 -2.00 -19.52
CA LEU A 264 -0.67 -2.43 -20.46
C LEU A 264 0.55 -3.07 -19.78
N PRO A 265 1.14 -2.50 -18.70
CA PRO A 265 2.32 -3.11 -18.08
C PRO A 265 2.02 -4.45 -17.39
N LEU A 266 0.81 -4.64 -16.86
CA LEU A 266 0.40 -5.92 -16.31
C LEU A 266 0.27 -6.96 -17.42
N HIS A 267 -0.31 -6.58 -18.56
CA HIS A 267 -0.39 -7.47 -19.72
C HIS A 267 1.00 -7.86 -20.23
N TYR A 268 1.95 -6.90 -20.28
CA TYR A 268 3.33 -7.18 -20.62
C TYR A 268 4.01 -8.15 -19.64
N LEU A 269 3.80 -7.97 -18.33
CA LEU A 269 4.31 -8.90 -17.31
C LEU A 269 3.80 -10.33 -17.53
N GLN A 270 2.54 -10.49 -17.90
CA GLN A 270 1.97 -11.81 -18.15
C GLN A 270 2.56 -12.48 -19.40
N ILE A 271 2.78 -11.70 -20.48
CA ILE A 271 3.49 -12.19 -21.67
C ILE A 271 4.91 -12.60 -21.29
N TYR A 272 5.64 -11.76 -20.55
CA TYR A 272 7.00 -12.05 -20.11
C TYR A 272 7.07 -13.35 -19.30
N ASN A 273 6.17 -13.54 -18.33
CA ASN A 273 6.13 -14.76 -17.53
C ASN A 273 5.84 -16.00 -18.39
N TYR A 274 4.93 -15.90 -19.36
CA TYR A 274 4.62 -16.99 -20.27
C TYR A 274 5.81 -17.32 -21.18
N GLU A 275 6.48 -16.33 -21.75
CA GLU A 275 7.65 -16.57 -22.60
C GLU A 275 8.81 -17.17 -21.79
N HIS A 276 9.05 -16.65 -20.59
CA HIS A 276 10.16 -17.06 -19.73
C HIS A 276 9.97 -18.46 -19.11
N PHE A 277 8.75 -18.87 -18.75
CA PHE A 277 8.50 -20.17 -18.13
C PHE A 277 7.89 -21.22 -19.07
N CYS A 278 7.15 -20.83 -20.12
CA CYS A 278 6.44 -21.78 -20.99
C CYS A 278 7.09 -22.00 -22.36
N LYS A 279 7.90 -21.05 -22.85
CA LYS A 279 8.56 -21.14 -24.17
C LYS A 279 10.08 -21.24 -24.09
N SER A 280 10.66 -21.24 -22.89
CA SER A 280 12.12 -21.28 -22.71
C SER A 280 12.69 -22.56 -23.33
N ASP A 281 13.24 -22.44 -24.55
CA ASP A 281 14.19 -23.40 -25.10
C ASP A 281 15.41 -23.44 -24.16
N ASN A 282 16.04 -24.61 -24.00
CA ASN A 282 17.10 -25.00 -23.05
C ASN A 282 18.37 -24.09 -22.91
N ASN A 283 18.36 -22.83 -23.37
CA ASN A 283 19.51 -21.96 -23.53
C ASN A 283 19.44 -20.61 -22.79
N THR A 284 18.51 -20.36 -21.87
CA THR A 284 18.44 -19.04 -21.19
C THR A 284 18.65 -19.07 -19.68
N SER A 285 19.81 -18.50 -19.29
CA SER A 285 20.29 -18.14 -17.95
C SER A 285 21.01 -19.27 -17.20
N GLU A 286 22.33 -19.16 -17.03
CA GLU A 286 23.12 -19.98 -16.11
C GLU A 286 22.67 -19.71 -14.66
N VAL A 287 21.54 -20.31 -14.26
CA VAL A 287 21.13 -20.35 -12.86
C VAL A 287 22.26 -21.06 -12.09
N PRO A 288 22.85 -20.43 -11.05
CA PRO A 288 23.98 -21.03 -10.35
C PRO A 288 23.65 -22.43 -9.80
N SER A 289 24.65 -23.32 -9.77
CA SER A 289 24.47 -24.72 -9.37
C SER A 289 23.83 -24.87 -7.99
N TYR A 290 24.21 -24.03 -7.02
CA TYR A 290 23.64 -24.04 -5.67
C TYR A 290 22.16 -23.63 -5.62
N VAL A 291 21.70 -22.77 -6.55
CA VAL A 291 20.28 -22.39 -6.68
C VAL A 291 19.46 -23.56 -7.22
N LYS A 292 20.05 -24.36 -8.12
CA LYS A 292 19.45 -25.60 -8.64
C LYS A 292 19.39 -26.69 -7.57
N GLU A 293 20.46 -26.85 -6.79
CA GLU A 293 20.51 -27.81 -5.67
C GLU A 293 19.49 -27.46 -4.59
N TYR A 294 19.34 -26.18 -4.23
CA TYR A 294 18.32 -25.73 -3.28
C TYR A 294 16.91 -26.09 -3.73
N ALA A 295 16.60 -25.95 -5.03
CA ALA A 295 15.30 -26.34 -5.57
C ALA A 295 15.04 -27.85 -5.44
N LYS A 296 16.03 -28.69 -5.70
CA LYS A 296 15.92 -30.16 -5.54
C LYS A 296 15.68 -30.54 -4.08
N ASN A 297 16.40 -29.90 -3.15
CA ASN A 297 16.25 -30.17 -1.71
C ASN A 297 14.89 -29.72 -1.15
N ASN A 298 14.26 -28.71 -1.76
CA ASN A 298 12.99 -28.13 -1.28
C ASN A 298 11.79 -28.42 -2.20
N ASN A 299 11.93 -29.34 -3.17
CA ASN A 299 10.89 -29.69 -4.14
C ASN A 299 10.29 -28.47 -4.88
N LEU A 300 11.13 -27.49 -5.26
CA LEU A 300 10.71 -26.31 -6.00
C LEU A 300 10.82 -26.54 -7.51
N LEU A 301 9.83 -26.07 -8.26
CA LEU A 301 9.81 -26.21 -9.72
C LEU A 301 10.69 -25.14 -10.38
N LEU A 302 11.74 -25.58 -11.06
CA LEU A 302 12.67 -24.79 -11.88
C LEU A 302 12.16 -24.64 -13.31
N ILE A 303 12.62 -23.60 -14.00
CA ILE A 303 12.26 -23.26 -15.40
C ILE A 303 12.58 -24.39 -16.39
N ASP A 304 13.66 -25.13 -16.18
CA ASP A 304 14.19 -26.08 -17.19
C ASP A 304 13.79 -27.56 -16.94
N GLU A 305 13.23 -27.89 -15.77
CA GLU A 305 13.04 -29.30 -15.36
C GLU A 305 11.56 -29.75 -15.46
N HIS A 306 10.60 -28.83 -15.65
CA HIS A 306 9.17 -29.16 -15.55
C HIS A 306 8.28 -28.42 -16.56
N GLU A 307 7.30 -29.15 -17.10
CA GLU A 307 6.16 -28.54 -17.80
C GLU A 307 5.18 -27.97 -16.78
N PHE A 308 4.95 -26.65 -16.81
CA PHE A 308 3.99 -26.01 -15.90
C PHE A 308 2.55 -26.17 -16.41
N THR A 309 1.64 -26.67 -15.57
CA THR A 309 0.26 -26.97 -15.98
C THR A 309 -0.53 -25.74 -16.45
N TRP A 310 -0.20 -24.55 -15.96
CA TRP A 310 -0.85 -23.31 -16.38
C TRP A 310 -0.40 -22.84 -17.79
N CYS A 311 0.71 -23.37 -18.32
CA CYS A 311 1.16 -23.13 -19.69
C CYS A 311 0.24 -23.77 -20.75
N GLN A 312 -0.48 -24.85 -20.40
CA GLN A 312 -1.37 -25.57 -21.32
C GLN A 312 -2.71 -24.84 -21.56
N SER A 313 -3.02 -23.81 -20.77
CA SER A 313 -4.23 -22.99 -20.95
C SER A 313 -4.04 -21.98 -22.10
N LYS A 314 -5.07 -21.76 -22.93
CA LYS A 314 -5.01 -20.83 -24.08
C LYS A 314 -4.41 -19.47 -23.66
N PRO A 315 -3.55 -18.83 -24.47
CA PRO A 315 -2.82 -17.61 -24.10
C PRO A 315 -3.69 -16.50 -23.51
N SER A 316 -4.90 -16.28 -24.05
CA SER A 316 -5.82 -15.24 -23.58
C SER A 316 -6.50 -15.54 -22.23
N MET A 317 -6.60 -16.81 -21.84
CA MET A 317 -7.13 -17.26 -20.53
C MET A 317 -6.00 -17.50 -19.51
N SER A 318 -4.79 -17.76 -20.01
CA SER A 318 -3.55 -17.93 -19.22
C SER A 318 -3.09 -16.63 -18.54
N LEU A 319 -3.49 -15.46 -19.09
CA LEU A 319 -3.14 -14.11 -18.59
C LEU A 319 -3.55 -13.82 -17.13
N ILE A 320 -4.58 -14.49 -16.59
CA ILE A 320 -5.01 -14.38 -15.18
C ILE A 320 -4.72 -15.70 -14.41
N SER A 321 -4.30 -16.72 -15.14
CA SER A 321 -4.16 -18.10 -14.68
C SER A 321 -2.92 -18.28 -13.80
N SER A 322 -1.76 -17.75 -14.18
CA SER A 322 -0.49 -18.00 -13.47
C SER A 322 -0.56 -17.56 -12.00
N TYR A 323 -0.88 -16.28 -11.74
CA TYR A 323 -0.95 -15.75 -10.37
C TYR A 323 -2.01 -16.47 -9.52
N SER A 324 -3.22 -16.65 -10.05
CA SER A 324 -4.31 -17.30 -9.30
C SER A 324 -4.01 -18.78 -9.02
N TYR A 325 -3.43 -19.48 -10.00
CA TYR A 325 -2.97 -20.86 -9.85
C TYR A 325 -1.88 -20.98 -8.78
N ILE A 326 -0.87 -20.13 -8.84
CA ILE A 326 0.27 -20.13 -7.92
C ILE A 326 -0.17 -19.81 -6.49
N GLN A 327 -1.04 -18.81 -6.32
CA GLN A 327 -1.64 -18.48 -5.01
C GLN A 327 -2.44 -19.65 -4.44
N SER A 328 -3.19 -20.38 -5.27
CA SER A 328 -3.91 -21.58 -4.80
C SER A 328 -2.99 -22.77 -4.54
N LYS A 329 -1.93 -22.97 -5.33
CA LYS A 329 -1.03 -24.14 -5.24
C LYS A 329 -0.09 -24.06 -4.04
N TYR A 330 0.59 -22.93 -3.87
CA TYR A 330 1.63 -22.77 -2.86
C TYR A 330 1.12 -22.18 -1.54
N TRP A 331 0.03 -21.40 -1.59
CA TRP A 331 -0.51 -20.72 -0.41
C TRP A 331 -1.95 -21.12 -0.07
N ASP A 332 -2.59 -22.07 -0.78
CA ASP A 332 -3.98 -22.51 -0.53
C ASP A 332 -5.01 -21.35 -0.49
N VAL A 333 -4.72 -20.27 -1.23
CA VAL A 333 -5.62 -19.10 -1.31
C VAL A 333 -6.88 -19.48 -2.09
N GLY A 334 -8.04 -19.11 -1.57
CA GLY A 334 -9.33 -19.37 -2.20
C GLY A 334 -10.50 -19.02 -1.29
N PHE A 335 -11.71 -19.02 -1.86
CA PHE A 335 -12.91 -18.64 -1.12
C PHE A 335 -13.12 -19.51 0.12
N LEU A 336 -13.02 -18.89 1.30
CA LEU A 336 -13.18 -19.46 2.64
C LEU A 336 -12.26 -20.65 2.98
N LYS A 337 -11.24 -20.95 2.17
CA LYS A 337 -10.32 -22.07 2.42
C LYS A 337 -9.51 -21.93 3.72
N TYR A 338 -9.29 -20.70 4.16
CA TYR A 338 -8.50 -20.39 5.35
C TYR A 338 -9.25 -20.61 6.68
N TYR A 339 -10.57 -20.83 6.65
CA TYR A 339 -11.41 -20.97 7.85
C TYR A 339 -11.23 -22.35 8.50
N LYS A 340 -10.13 -22.51 9.25
CA LYS A 340 -9.79 -23.71 10.01
C LYS A 340 -9.66 -23.32 11.49
N PHE A 341 -10.06 -24.21 12.42
CA PHE A 341 -9.96 -23.93 13.87
C PHE A 341 -8.54 -23.53 14.32
N LYS A 342 -7.51 -24.10 13.69
CA LYS A 342 -6.10 -23.77 13.98
C LYS A 342 -5.75 -22.30 13.69
N GLN A 343 -6.55 -21.59 12.87
CA GLN A 343 -6.28 -20.21 12.45
C GLN A 343 -6.93 -19.15 13.34
N ILE A 344 -7.66 -19.52 14.39
CA ILE A 344 -8.31 -18.58 15.33
C ILE A 344 -7.35 -17.48 15.84
N PRO A 345 -6.08 -17.78 16.21
CA PRO A 345 -5.14 -16.72 16.61
C PRO A 345 -4.93 -15.64 15.55
N ASN A 346 -4.90 -16.02 14.27
CA ASN A 346 -4.73 -15.09 13.15
C ASN A 346 -5.96 -14.20 12.94
N PHE A 347 -7.17 -14.73 13.18
CA PHE A 347 -8.39 -13.93 13.19
C PHE A 347 -8.39 -12.91 14.33
N LEU A 348 -7.92 -13.29 15.53
CA LEU A 348 -7.78 -12.37 16.66
C LEU A 348 -6.78 -11.26 16.36
N LEU A 349 -5.64 -11.59 15.75
CA LEU A 349 -4.63 -10.61 15.33
C LEU A 349 -5.16 -9.62 14.28
N ALA A 350 -5.99 -10.06 13.35
CA ALA A 350 -6.62 -9.20 12.33
C ALA A 350 -7.88 -8.47 12.83
N SER A 351 -8.48 -8.89 13.95
CA SER A 351 -9.75 -8.34 14.42
C SER A 351 -9.77 -6.82 14.63
N PRO A 352 -8.73 -6.15 15.18
CA PRO A 352 -8.83 -4.72 15.47
C PRO A 352 -8.89 -3.88 14.19
N ILE A 353 -8.11 -4.23 13.16
CA ILE A 353 -8.10 -3.47 11.90
C ILE A 353 -9.41 -3.63 11.14
N LEU A 354 -9.96 -4.86 11.12
CA LEU A 354 -11.23 -5.16 10.49
C LEU A 354 -12.37 -4.45 11.21
N TYR A 355 -12.36 -4.45 12.55
CA TYR A 355 -13.33 -3.72 13.36
C TYR A 355 -13.30 -2.21 13.08
N ILE A 356 -12.12 -1.59 13.08
CA ILE A 356 -11.96 -0.15 12.77
C ILE A 356 -12.54 0.17 11.40
N PHE A 357 -12.23 -0.64 10.38
CA PHE A 357 -12.68 -0.40 9.03
C PHE A 357 -14.21 -0.58 8.87
N LEU A 358 -14.75 -1.68 9.40
CA LEU A 358 -16.19 -1.96 9.34
C LEU A 358 -16.99 -0.92 10.12
N ASN A 359 -16.51 -0.52 11.30
CA ASN A 359 -17.18 0.50 12.11
C ASN A 359 -17.14 1.89 11.45
N CYS A 360 -16.02 2.28 10.83
CA CYS A 360 -15.96 3.49 10.01
C CYS A 360 -16.98 3.47 8.88
N SER A 361 -17.07 2.34 8.17
CA SER A 361 -17.99 2.18 7.05
C SER A 361 -19.45 2.21 7.50
N TYR A 362 -19.75 1.61 8.65
CA TYR A 362 -21.06 1.66 9.28
C TYR A 362 -21.46 3.08 9.71
N GLU A 363 -20.56 3.81 10.40
CA GLU A 363 -20.79 5.20 10.82
C GLU A 363 -21.05 6.11 9.59
N PHE A 364 -20.25 5.95 8.52
CA PHE A 364 -20.43 6.68 7.28
C PHE A 364 -21.78 6.37 6.61
N PHE A 365 -22.16 5.09 6.52
CA PHE A 365 -23.43 4.67 5.92
C PHE A 365 -24.63 5.19 6.71
N LYS A 366 -24.54 5.21 8.05
CA LYS A 366 -25.59 5.75 8.92
C LYS A 366 -25.81 7.25 8.68
N GLU A 367 -24.73 8.00 8.48
CA GLU A 367 -24.79 9.44 8.22
C GLU A 367 -25.30 9.77 6.80
N HIS A 368 -24.97 8.94 5.80
CA HIS A 368 -25.24 9.20 4.38
C HIS A 368 -26.17 8.17 3.70
N LYS A 369 -27.13 7.60 4.44
CA LYS A 369 -27.97 6.46 4.03
C LYS A 369 -28.60 6.60 2.64
N SER A 370 -29.09 7.78 2.27
CA SER A 370 -29.74 8.04 0.98
C SER A 370 -28.76 8.18 -0.20
N LYS A 371 -27.50 8.53 0.07
CA LYS A 371 -26.49 8.84 -0.97
C LYS A 371 -25.69 7.63 -1.42
N PHE A 372 -25.70 6.55 -0.62
CA PHE A 372 -25.03 5.30 -0.97
C PHE A 372 -25.64 4.66 -2.23
N PHE A 373 -26.97 4.66 -2.34
CA PHE A 373 -27.67 4.08 -3.49
C PHE A 373 -27.57 4.92 -4.77
N THR A 374 -27.28 6.22 -4.66
CA THR A 374 -27.11 7.11 -5.82
C THR A 374 -25.66 7.21 -6.28
N LEU A 375 -24.72 6.52 -5.61
CA LEU A 375 -23.27 6.60 -5.84
C LEU A 375 -22.72 8.04 -5.87
N GLN A 376 -23.46 8.99 -5.28
CA GLN A 376 -23.22 10.43 -5.37
C GLN A 376 -23.26 11.03 -6.79
N PHE A 377 -23.83 10.33 -7.78
CA PHE A 377 -23.94 10.85 -9.17
C PHE A 377 -25.07 11.88 -9.35
N PHE A 378 -26.04 11.91 -8.45
CA PHE A 378 -27.24 12.75 -8.55
C PHE A 378 -27.40 13.77 -7.41
N THR A 379 -26.32 14.09 -6.68
CA THR A 379 -26.37 15.12 -5.63
C THR A 379 -26.32 16.51 -6.27
N GLY A 380 -27.41 17.28 -6.15
CA GLY A 380 -27.47 18.68 -6.61
C GLY A 380 -26.62 19.63 -5.77
N SER A 381 -26.41 20.85 -6.29
CA SER A 381 -25.61 21.93 -5.69
C SER A 381 -26.10 22.43 -4.31
N ASP A 382 -27.35 22.15 -3.95
CA ASP A 382 -27.98 22.60 -2.69
C ASP A 382 -27.45 21.88 -1.43
N ASP A 383 -26.69 20.79 -1.59
CA ASP A 383 -26.16 19.99 -0.47
C ASP A 383 -24.88 20.57 0.18
N ASN A 384 -24.23 21.56 -0.44
CA ASN A 384 -23.01 22.19 0.10
C ASN A 384 -23.25 22.95 1.42
N GLN A 385 -24.50 23.30 1.76
CA GLN A 385 -24.83 23.94 3.04
C GLN A 385 -25.09 22.93 4.18
N LYS A 386 -25.40 21.67 3.87
CA LYS A 386 -25.56 20.60 4.89
C LYS A 386 -24.25 19.89 5.22
N SER A 387 -23.24 19.96 4.34
CA SER A 387 -21.94 19.32 4.54
C SER A 387 -21.16 19.87 5.74
N GLU A 388 -21.36 21.13 6.12
CA GLU A 388 -20.66 21.76 7.26
C GLU A 388 -20.99 21.16 8.63
N LYS A 389 -22.11 20.43 8.77
CA LYS A 389 -22.49 19.77 10.05
C LYS A 389 -22.07 18.31 10.15
N ASN A 390 -21.65 17.71 9.05
CA ASN A 390 -21.41 16.27 8.99
C ASN A 390 -20.01 15.91 9.48
N ARG A 391 -19.88 14.79 10.20
CA ARG A 391 -18.59 14.31 10.73
C ARG A 391 -17.71 13.77 9.60
N TYR A 392 -18.32 13.09 8.63
CA TYR A 392 -17.62 12.55 7.47
C TYR A 392 -17.97 13.35 6.20
N PRO A 393 -17.00 14.03 5.56
CA PRO A 393 -17.20 14.64 4.26
C PRO A 393 -17.57 13.60 3.20
N LEU A 394 -18.38 14.01 2.22
CA LEU A 394 -18.87 13.12 1.17
C LEU A 394 -17.75 12.63 0.25
N GLU A 395 -16.68 13.41 0.14
CA GLU A 395 -15.47 13.13 -0.63
C GLU A 395 -14.80 11.80 -0.22
N ILE A 396 -15.06 11.32 1.01
CA ILE A 396 -14.55 10.03 1.52
C ILE A 396 -15.27 8.83 0.88
N PHE A 397 -16.44 9.02 0.24
CA PHE A 397 -17.30 7.94 -0.26
C PHE A 397 -16.54 6.89 -1.09
N VAL A 398 -15.79 7.33 -2.10
CA VAL A 398 -15.04 6.42 -2.99
C VAL A 398 -13.99 5.60 -2.23
N PHE A 399 -13.38 6.19 -1.21
CA PHE A 399 -12.39 5.52 -0.36
C PHE A 399 -13.02 4.45 0.53
N ILE A 400 -14.23 4.70 1.04
CA ILE A 400 -15.00 3.73 1.82
C ILE A 400 -15.40 2.55 0.94
N VAL A 401 -15.92 2.80 -0.26
CA VAL A 401 -16.30 1.73 -1.21
C VAL A 401 -15.08 0.88 -1.56
N HIS A 402 -13.96 1.51 -1.91
CA HIS A 402 -12.70 0.83 -2.22
C HIS A 402 -12.21 -0.03 -1.05
N GLY A 403 -12.12 0.54 0.15
CA GLY A 403 -11.63 -0.21 1.31
C GLY A 403 -12.62 -1.26 1.81
N LEU A 404 -13.93 -1.08 1.65
CA LEU A 404 -14.94 -2.11 1.93
C LEU A 404 -14.77 -3.31 1.01
N PHE A 405 -14.57 -3.06 -0.28
CA PHE A 405 -14.26 -4.13 -1.24
C PHE A 405 -13.01 -4.91 -0.82
N LEU A 406 -11.92 -4.22 -0.50
CA LEU A 406 -10.70 -4.87 0.00
C LEU A 406 -10.92 -5.64 1.30
N THR A 407 -11.73 -5.11 2.22
CA THR A 407 -12.05 -5.77 3.50
C THR A 407 -12.84 -7.05 3.26
N ILE A 408 -13.81 -7.04 2.34
CA ILE A 408 -14.58 -8.24 1.95
C ILE A 408 -13.64 -9.28 1.33
N VAL A 409 -12.72 -8.87 0.45
CA VAL A 409 -11.71 -9.77 -0.15
C VAL A 409 -10.78 -10.36 0.92
N CYS A 410 -10.36 -9.56 1.91
CA CYS A 410 -9.54 -10.02 3.03
C CYS A 410 -10.26 -11.06 3.90
N ILE A 411 -11.56 -10.88 4.13
CA ILE A 411 -12.37 -11.81 4.93
C ILE A 411 -12.69 -13.09 4.15
N SER A 412 -12.91 -13.00 2.85
CA SER A 412 -13.48 -14.11 2.06
C SER A 412 -12.45 -14.93 1.28
N ILE A 413 -11.35 -14.34 0.80
CA ILE A 413 -10.45 -14.98 -0.17
C ILE A 413 -9.02 -15.07 0.37
N VAL A 414 -8.49 -13.96 0.88
CA VAL A 414 -7.09 -13.87 1.32
C VAL A 414 -6.94 -14.46 2.72
N HIS A 415 -5.74 -14.92 3.07
CA HIS A 415 -5.41 -15.30 4.45
C HIS A 415 -5.60 -14.11 5.39
N ILE A 416 -6.39 -14.30 6.44
CA ILE A 416 -6.85 -13.19 7.30
C ILE A 416 -5.69 -12.44 7.97
N GLN A 417 -4.55 -13.11 8.23
CA GLN A 417 -3.36 -12.50 8.81
C GLN A 417 -2.87 -11.30 7.98
N VAL A 418 -2.93 -11.42 6.64
CA VAL A 418 -2.46 -10.41 5.68
C VAL A 418 -3.35 -9.15 5.68
N SER A 419 -4.53 -9.19 6.28
CA SER A 419 -5.50 -8.08 6.28
C SER A 419 -4.89 -6.79 6.84
N THR A 420 -4.10 -6.88 7.92
CA THR A 420 -3.51 -5.72 8.57
C THR A 420 -2.54 -5.00 7.63
N ARG A 421 -1.57 -5.72 7.06
CA ARG A 421 -0.60 -5.12 6.12
C ARG A 421 -1.25 -4.65 4.82
N LEU A 422 -2.25 -5.37 4.32
CA LEU A 422 -2.97 -5.00 3.09
C LEU A 422 -3.80 -3.73 3.29
N LEU A 423 -4.64 -3.66 4.32
CA LEU A 423 -5.51 -2.51 4.52
C LEU A 423 -4.72 -1.25 4.93
N CYS A 424 -3.66 -1.40 5.75
CA CYS A 424 -2.79 -0.28 6.13
C CYS A 424 -2.03 0.35 4.95
N SER A 425 -1.68 -0.43 3.93
CA SER A 425 -0.97 0.05 2.73
C SER A 425 -1.91 0.46 1.60
N ALA A 426 -3.13 -0.08 1.53
CA ALA A 426 -4.06 0.15 0.43
C ALA A 426 -5.12 1.24 0.70
N SER A 427 -5.36 1.65 1.96
CA SER A 427 -6.46 2.56 2.27
C SER A 427 -6.10 3.64 3.30
N PRO A 428 -6.40 4.93 3.01
CA PRO A 428 -6.20 6.02 3.97
C PRO A 428 -7.30 6.08 5.05
N VAL A 429 -8.43 5.39 4.83
CA VAL A 429 -9.66 5.50 5.64
C VAL A 429 -9.43 5.16 7.11
N ILE A 430 -8.59 4.17 7.40
CA ILE A 430 -8.27 3.75 8.78
C ILE A 430 -7.68 4.92 9.56
N TYR A 431 -6.75 5.65 8.93
CA TYR A 431 -6.06 6.78 9.55
C TYR A 431 -7.00 7.98 9.71
N TRP A 432 -7.86 8.22 8.73
CA TRP A 432 -8.90 9.26 8.83
C TRP A 432 -9.89 8.99 9.94
N TYR A 433 -10.39 7.76 10.04
CA TYR A 433 -11.31 7.35 11.10
C TYR A 433 -10.66 7.52 12.48
N CYS A 434 -9.45 7.02 12.64
CA CYS A 434 -8.72 7.12 13.91
C CYS A 434 -8.39 8.59 14.25
N ALA A 435 -8.04 9.42 13.27
CA ALA A 435 -7.85 10.86 13.48
C ALA A 435 -9.15 11.53 13.98
N LEU A 436 -10.27 11.28 13.31
CA LEU A 436 -11.59 11.79 13.71
C LEU A 436 -12.08 11.24 15.05
N ALA A 437 -11.71 10.02 15.42
CA ALA A 437 -12.08 9.39 16.69
C ALA A 437 -11.27 9.93 17.87
N THR A 438 -10.04 10.38 17.61
CA THR A 438 -9.12 10.94 18.63
C THR A 438 -9.23 12.45 18.76
N MET A 439 -9.93 13.15 17.86
CA MET A 439 -10.15 14.59 18.00
C MET A 439 -11.20 14.89 19.07
N LYS A 440 -10.80 15.68 20.09
CA LYS A 440 -11.75 16.27 21.05
C LYS A 440 -12.69 17.20 20.28
N LYS A 441 -14.01 17.04 20.47
CA LYS A 441 -14.99 18.03 20.00
C LYS A 441 -14.73 19.34 20.75
N VAL A 442 -13.98 20.26 20.15
CA VAL A 442 -13.84 21.61 20.69
C VAL A 442 -15.19 22.30 20.50
N GLN A 443 -15.88 22.61 21.61
CA GLN A 443 -17.00 23.53 21.56
C GLN A 443 -16.49 24.85 21.00
N LEU A 444 -17.03 25.27 19.83
CA LEU A 444 -16.67 26.53 19.20
C LEU A 444 -17.05 27.70 20.11
N SER A 445 -16.10 28.22 20.88
CA SER A 445 -16.19 29.61 21.33
C SER A 445 -15.77 30.50 20.16
N LYS A 446 -16.73 31.26 19.63
CA LYS A 446 -16.54 32.28 18.58
C LYS A 446 -15.62 33.40 19.10
N SER A 447 -14.31 33.25 18.95
CA SER A 447 -13.39 34.39 18.86
C SER A 447 -12.07 33.96 18.24
N THR A 448 -11.83 34.47 17.05
CA THR A 448 -10.63 34.51 16.22
C THR A 448 -9.31 34.04 16.85
N LYS A 449 -8.74 32.96 16.30
CA LYS A 449 -7.30 32.75 16.02
C LYS A 449 -7.18 31.47 15.19
N GLN A 450 -6.26 31.43 14.23
CA GLN A 450 -5.96 30.23 13.44
C GLN A 450 -5.96 29.02 14.37
N LEU A 451 -6.81 28.03 14.07
CA LEU A 451 -6.98 26.83 14.87
C LEU A 451 -5.65 26.05 14.87
N GLU A 452 -4.79 26.30 15.87
CA GLU A 452 -3.49 25.64 15.99
C GLU A 452 -3.70 24.11 16.01
N TYR A 453 -3.00 23.40 15.13
CA TYR A 453 -3.09 21.94 15.01
C TYR A 453 -2.38 21.22 16.16
N GLU A 454 -1.61 21.98 16.95
CA GLU A 454 -0.84 21.51 18.08
C GLU A 454 -0.60 22.66 19.07
N SER A 455 -0.09 22.37 20.26
CA SER A 455 0.31 23.42 21.21
C SER A 455 1.47 24.25 20.64
N GLN A 456 1.50 25.55 20.94
CA GLN A 456 2.58 26.46 20.51
C GLN A 456 3.97 25.91 20.81
N ASP A 457 4.19 25.37 22.02
CA ASP A 457 5.46 24.77 22.44
C ASP A 457 5.91 23.63 21.51
N ASN A 458 4.96 22.81 21.07
CA ASN A 458 5.26 21.68 20.18
C ASN A 458 5.55 22.12 18.75
N MET A 459 5.03 23.27 18.32
CA MET A 459 5.28 23.78 16.97
C MET A 459 6.73 24.23 16.77
N TYR A 460 7.51 24.37 17.84
CA TYR A 460 8.96 24.59 17.79
C TYR A 460 9.79 23.29 17.87
N SER A 461 9.16 22.13 18.09
CA SER A 461 9.83 20.83 18.10
C SER A 461 9.58 20.06 16.79
N ARG A 462 10.64 19.42 16.28
CA ARG A 462 10.55 18.52 15.11
C ARG A 462 9.89 17.18 15.43
N TRP A 463 10.00 16.72 16.67
CA TRP A 463 9.78 15.33 17.04
C TRP A 463 8.60 15.12 18.00
N LYS A 464 8.29 16.12 18.83
CA LYS A 464 7.14 16.04 19.75
C LYS A 464 5.84 16.12 18.95
N VAL A 465 4.91 15.22 19.26
CA VAL A 465 3.59 15.11 18.63
C VAL A 465 2.50 15.00 19.70
N PHE A 466 1.25 15.24 19.30
CA PHE A 466 0.09 15.31 20.19
C PHE A 466 -0.04 14.13 21.17
N PHE A 467 0.19 12.89 20.75
CA PHE A 467 0.03 11.72 21.62
C PHE A 467 1.21 11.47 22.59
N ILE A 468 2.28 12.27 22.51
CA ILE A 468 3.39 12.22 23.49
C ILE A 468 3.19 13.30 24.55
N THR A 469 2.67 14.46 24.15
CA THR A 469 2.63 15.66 24.99
C THR A 469 1.29 15.89 25.67
N GLN A 470 0.26 15.15 25.26
CA GLN A 470 -1.07 15.26 25.86
C GLN A 470 -1.08 14.61 27.25
N ASN A 471 -1.57 15.34 28.24
CA ASN A 471 -1.62 14.88 29.63
C ASN A 471 -2.80 13.95 29.92
N GLU A 472 -3.92 14.11 29.19
CA GLU A 472 -5.15 13.36 29.42
C GLU A 472 -5.63 12.66 28.16
N TYR A 473 -5.85 11.35 28.25
CA TYR A 473 -6.36 10.51 27.16
C TYR A 473 -7.75 10.00 27.48
N SER A 474 -8.68 10.18 26.54
CA SER A 474 -9.97 9.51 26.52
C SER A 474 -9.80 7.99 26.36
N TYR A 475 -10.81 7.23 26.77
CA TYR A 475 -10.80 5.77 26.62
C TYR A 475 -10.57 5.33 25.15
N LYS A 476 -11.18 6.02 24.18
CA LYS A 476 -10.98 5.76 22.75
C LYS A 476 -9.55 6.04 22.28
N GLU A 477 -8.94 7.15 22.74
CA GLU A 477 -7.53 7.45 22.44
C GLU A 477 -6.60 6.37 22.99
N LYS A 478 -6.81 5.93 24.24
CA LYS A 478 -6.02 4.84 24.85
C LYS A 478 -6.10 3.55 24.04
N LEU A 479 -7.29 3.16 23.58
CA LEU A 479 -7.46 1.96 22.75
C LEU A 479 -6.75 2.09 21.40
N ILE A 480 -6.94 3.22 20.69
CA ILE A 480 -6.35 3.42 19.36
C ILE A 480 -4.82 3.50 19.46
N PHE A 481 -4.27 4.33 20.35
CA PHE A 481 -2.83 4.46 20.48
C PHE A 481 -2.19 3.19 21.06
N GLY A 482 -2.86 2.54 22.01
CA GLY A 482 -2.43 1.24 22.53
C GLY A 482 -2.37 0.16 21.45
N TYR A 483 -3.35 0.12 20.56
CA TYR A 483 -3.34 -0.77 19.40
C TYR A 483 -2.20 -0.45 18.43
N PHE A 484 -2.05 0.81 18.00
CA PHE A 484 -1.04 1.23 17.02
C PHE A 484 0.39 1.03 17.53
N LEU A 485 0.68 1.51 18.76
CA LEU A 485 2.00 1.37 19.38
C LEU A 485 2.27 -0.08 19.78
N GLY A 486 1.28 -0.77 20.36
CA GLY A 486 1.39 -2.16 20.75
C GLY A 486 1.71 -3.08 19.57
N TYR A 487 1.01 -2.93 18.45
CA TYR A 487 1.31 -3.69 17.23
C TYR A 487 2.63 -3.27 16.58
N THR A 488 3.03 -2.00 16.68
CA THR A 488 4.36 -1.58 16.20
C THR A 488 5.48 -2.28 16.97
N ILE A 489 5.39 -2.34 18.30
CA ILE A 489 6.40 -2.99 19.15
C ILE A 489 6.34 -4.52 18.98
N LEU A 490 5.14 -5.11 19.14
CA LEU A 490 4.94 -6.56 19.04
C LEU A 490 5.29 -7.07 17.65
N GLY A 491 4.91 -6.34 16.60
CA GLY A 491 5.26 -6.70 15.23
C GLY A 491 6.74 -6.62 14.95
N SER A 492 7.43 -5.60 15.48
CA SER A 492 8.90 -5.51 15.38
C SER A 492 9.60 -6.65 16.11
N PHE A 493 9.03 -7.15 17.21
CA PHE A 493 9.53 -8.33 17.91
C PHE A 493 9.24 -9.62 17.11
N MET A 494 7.98 -9.89 16.79
CA MET A 494 7.58 -11.16 16.19
C MET A 494 8.19 -11.34 14.79
N PHE A 495 8.10 -10.33 13.93
CA PHE A 495 8.61 -10.42 12.56
C PHE A 495 10.12 -10.63 12.51
N SER A 496 10.88 -9.89 13.31
CA SER A 496 12.36 -9.93 13.26
C SER A 496 12.95 -11.23 13.78
N ASN A 497 12.17 -11.99 14.55
CA ASN A 497 12.54 -13.26 15.15
C ASN A 497 11.88 -14.46 14.45
N PHE A 498 11.43 -14.31 13.20
CA PHE A 498 10.76 -15.36 12.41
C PHE A 498 9.49 -15.95 13.06
N LEU A 499 8.88 -15.24 14.01
CA LEU A 499 7.60 -15.64 14.59
C LEU A 499 6.45 -15.24 13.65
N PRO A 500 5.36 -16.02 13.58
CA PRO A 500 4.21 -15.69 12.75
C PRO A 500 3.64 -14.33 13.11
N TRP A 501 3.65 -13.39 12.16
CA TRP A 501 3.11 -12.04 12.31
C TRP A 501 2.30 -11.66 11.07
N THR A 502 1.27 -10.82 11.29
CA THR A 502 0.19 -10.46 10.35
C THR A 502 0.58 -10.34 8.88
#